data_AF-A0A6B2TB36-F1
#
_entry.id   AF-A0A6B2TB36-F1
#
_cell.length_a   1.000
_cell.length_b   1.000
_cell.length_c   1.000
_cell.angle_alpha   90.00
_cell.angle_beta   90.00
_cell.angle_gamma   90.00
#
_symmetry.space_group_name_H-M   'P 1'
#
loop_
_entity.id
_entity.type
_entity.pdbx_description
1 polymer ?
#
loop_
_entity_poly.entity_id
_entity_poly.type
_entity_poly.pdbx_seq_one_letter_code
_entity_poly.pdbx_strand_id
1 'polypeptide(L)'
;ARPGTRLRTGGGTVRVVGTVAGLGFENAVFHTDARAARLSPRSLQLVVDAAPAAVREVVRASDGGGVRVLTGDARRYADADPDRDSEALTAMNALFGTAGGVSGFVSVFVVASTFAFAVAQRRREFGLLRTAGATPGQIRRMVVAEA
;
A
#
# COMPACT_ATOMS: atom_id res chain seq x y z
N ALA A 1 -8.70 -8.87 33.69
CA ALA A 1 -8.90 -10.22 34.27
C ALA A 1 -7.99 -10.37 35.49
N ARG A 2 -8.34 -11.17 36.50
CA ARG A 2 -7.49 -11.35 37.70
C ARG A 2 -6.48 -12.48 37.45
N PRO A 3 -5.29 -12.44 38.09
CA PRO A 3 -4.40 -13.60 38.12
C PRO A 3 -5.13 -14.86 38.60
N GLY A 4 -4.85 -16.00 37.95
CA GLY A 4 -5.49 -17.29 38.18
C GLY A 4 -6.71 -17.58 37.30
N THR A 5 -7.35 -16.54 36.71
CA THR A 5 -8.49 -16.71 35.80
C THR A 5 -8.08 -17.45 34.52
N ARG A 6 -8.95 -18.34 34.03
CA ARG A 6 -8.81 -18.98 32.72
C ARG A 6 -9.63 -18.22 31.69
N LEU A 7 -9.02 -17.89 30.56
CA LEU A 7 -9.65 -17.19 29.45
C LEU A 7 -9.61 -18.07 28.21
N ARG A 8 -10.68 -18.07 27.42
CA ARG A 8 -10.74 -18.80 26.15
C ARG A 8 -10.40 -17.82 25.02
N THR A 9 -9.40 -18.16 24.23
CA THR A 9 -8.91 -17.37 23.09
C THR A 9 -9.06 -18.15 21.79
N GLY A 10 -8.85 -17.50 20.64
CA GLY A 10 -8.79 -18.20 19.34
C GLY A 10 -7.70 -19.28 19.29
N GLY A 11 -6.63 -19.15 20.09
CA GLY A 11 -5.55 -20.14 20.22
C GLY A 11 -5.72 -21.13 21.37
N GLY A 12 -6.91 -21.24 21.96
CA GLY A 12 -7.22 -22.14 23.07
C GLY A 12 -7.34 -21.44 24.44
N THR A 13 -7.42 -22.23 25.50
CA THR A 13 -7.59 -21.73 26.87
C THR A 13 -6.25 -21.33 27.48
N VAL A 14 -6.15 -20.09 27.97
CA VAL A 14 -4.96 -19.55 28.65
C VAL A 14 -5.27 -19.23 30.10
N ARG A 15 -4.25 -19.24 30.96
CA ARG A 15 -4.35 -18.80 32.36
C ARG A 15 -3.66 -17.45 32.53
N VAL A 16 -4.34 -16.50 33.16
CA VAL A 16 -3.76 -15.22 33.53
C VAL A 16 -2.79 -15.45 34.69
N VAL A 17 -1.51 -15.15 34.50
CA VAL A 17 -0.47 -15.30 35.54
C VAL A 17 -0.15 -13.99 36.24
N GLY A 18 -0.49 -12.85 35.63
CA GLY A 18 -0.25 -11.52 36.14
C GLY A 18 -1.03 -10.47 35.35
N THR A 19 -1.03 -9.24 35.85
CA THR A 19 -1.64 -8.08 35.20
C THR A 19 -0.68 -6.90 35.31
N VAL A 20 -0.61 -6.10 34.25
CA VAL A 20 0.12 -4.82 34.25
C VAL A 20 -0.89 -3.67 34.20
N ALA A 21 -0.47 -2.49 34.64
CA ALA A 21 -1.29 -1.29 34.49
C ALA A 21 -1.45 -0.94 33.00
N GLY A 22 -2.65 -0.56 32.59
CA GLY A 22 -2.91 -0.10 31.23
C GLY A 22 -2.33 1.29 31.00
N LEU A 23 -1.70 1.51 29.85
CA LEU A 23 -1.12 2.80 29.47
C LEU A 23 -2.07 3.66 28.62
N GLY A 24 -3.26 3.15 28.26
CA GLY A 24 -4.33 3.89 27.59
C GLY A 24 -4.20 4.03 26.07
N PHE A 25 -3.00 3.84 25.52
CA PHE A 25 -2.74 3.88 24.07
C PHE A 25 -2.46 2.50 23.45
N GLU A 26 -2.27 1.46 24.27
CA GLU A 26 -2.02 0.10 23.80
C GLU A 26 -2.76 -0.97 24.61
N ASN A 27 -3.09 -2.07 23.93
CA ASN A 27 -3.60 -3.30 24.56
C ASN A 27 -2.56 -4.40 24.41
N ALA A 28 -1.51 -4.34 25.23
CA ALA A 28 -0.42 -5.32 25.19
C ALA A 28 -0.80 -6.60 25.95
N VAL A 29 -0.48 -7.76 25.37
CA VAL A 29 -0.57 -9.07 26.03
C VAL A 29 0.83 -9.62 26.22
N PHE A 30 1.21 -9.86 27.48
CA PHE A 30 2.50 -10.44 27.83
C PHE A 30 2.39 -11.95 27.95
N HIS A 31 3.39 -12.65 27.41
CA HIS A 31 3.51 -14.10 27.50
C HIS A 31 4.67 -14.46 28.43
N THR A 32 4.54 -15.58 29.14
CA THR A 32 5.68 -16.17 29.88
C THR A 32 6.78 -16.54 28.90
N ASP A 33 8.05 -16.53 29.33
CA ASP A 33 9.20 -16.84 28.47
C ASP A 33 9.03 -18.16 27.72
N ALA A 34 8.53 -19.20 28.41
CA ALA A 34 8.26 -20.49 27.79
C ALA A 34 7.21 -20.43 26.68
N ARG A 35 6.16 -19.59 26.83
CA ARG A 35 5.13 -19.41 25.79
C ARG A 35 5.62 -18.47 24.71
N ALA A 36 6.31 -17.38 25.06
CA ALA A 36 6.92 -16.46 24.13
C ALA A 36 7.90 -17.18 23.19
N ALA A 37 8.77 -18.06 23.73
CA ALA A 37 9.68 -18.87 22.93
C ALA A 37 8.98 -19.85 21.97
N ARG A 38 7.75 -20.29 22.29
CA ARG A 38 6.94 -21.11 21.38
C ARG A 38 6.23 -20.28 20.31
N LEU A 39 5.85 -19.04 20.64
CA LEU A 39 5.14 -18.14 19.74
C LEU A 39 6.09 -17.41 18.77
N SER A 40 7.30 -17.12 19.24
CA SER A 40 8.37 -16.48 18.50
C SER A 40 9.64 -17.31 18.69
N PRO A 41 9.78 -18.44 17.98
CA PRO A 41 11.02 -19.21 18.01
C PRO A 41 12.18 -18.33 17.53
N ARG A 42 13.38 -18.57 18.05
CA ARG A 42 14.58 -17.84 17.62
C ARG A 42 14.78 -18.04 16.12
N SER A 43 14.50 -17.00 15.35
CA SER A 43 14.82 -16.90 13.93
C SER A 43 16.20 -16.26 13.81
N LEU A 44 17.19 -17.00 13.31
CA LEU A 44 18.50 -16.44 12.97
C LEU A 44 18.49 -16.13 11.47
N GLN A 45 18.66 -14.86 11.14
CA GLN A 45 18.78 -14.41 9.76
C GLN A 45 20.18 -13.88 9.52
N LEU A 46 20.77 -14.30 8.41
CA LEU A 46 22.08 -13.83 7.97
C LEU A 46 21.96 -13.35 6.53
N VAL A 47 22.36 -12.11 6.29
CA VAL A 47 22.45 -11.55 4.95
C VAL A 47 23.90 -11.62 4.51
N VAL A 48 24.13 -12.20 3.33
CA VAL A 48 25.46 -12.31 2.73
C VAL A 48 25.41 -11.78 1.30
N ASP A 49 26.48 -11.09 0.89
CA ASP A 49 26.68 -10.69 -0.49
C ASP A 49 27.60 -11.69 -1.17
N ALA A 50 26.99 -12.70 -1.81
CA ALA A 50 27.71 -13.78 -2.47
C ALA A 50 26.81 -14.47 -3.51
N ALA A 51 27.43 -15.19 -4.45
CA ALA A 51 26.71 -15.98 -5.43
C ALA A 51 25.84 -17.05 -4.73
N PRO A 52 24.53 -17.14 -5.03
CA PRO A 52 23.63 -18.09 -4.38
C PRO A 52 24.06 -19.55 -4.45
N ALA A 53 24.73 -19.94 -5.54
CA ALA A 53 25.24 -21.30 -5.71
C ALA A 53 26.31 -21.64 -4.66
N ALA A 54 27.28 -20.75 -4.47
CA ALA A 54 28.35 -20.91 -3.48
C ALA A 54 27.80 -20.96 -2.05
N VAL A 55 26.81 -20.10 -1.72
CA VAL A 55 26.18 -20.11 -0.39
C VAL A 55 25.47 -21.45 -0.14
N ARG A 56 24.71 -21.96 -1.12
CA ARG A 56 24.01 -23.25 -0.99
C ARG A 56 24.98 -24.42 -0.83
N GLU A 57 26.16 -24.36 -1.45
CA GLU A 57 27.19 -25.38 -1.32
C GLU A 57 27.74 -25.44 0.11
N VAL A 58 28.13 -24.28 0.67
CA VAL A 58 28.64 -24.17 2.06
C VAL A 58 27.58 -24.63 3.08
N VAL A 59 26.33 -24.21 2.91
CA VAL A 59 25.22 -24.60 3.81
C VAL A 59 24.98 -26.11 3.79
N ARG A 60 25.03 -26.75 2.61
CA ARG A 60 24.88 -28.21 2.50
C ARG A 60 26.05 -28.96 3.11
N ALA A 61 27.27 -28.48 2.92
CA ALA A 61 28.47 -29.08 3.50
C ALA A 61 28.48 -29.03 5.03
N SER A 62 27.73 -28.10 5.63
CA SER A 62 27.67 -27.89 7.09
C SER A 62 26.57 -28.72 7.78
N ASP A 63 25.94 -29.68 7.09
CA ASP A 63 24.81 -30.49 7.57
C ASP A 63 23.59 -29.65 8.03
N GLY A 64 23.39 -28.51 7.39
CA GLY A 64 22.44 -27.45 7.77
C GLY A 64 20.96 -27.76 7.53
N GLY A 65 20.46 -28.89 8.06
CA GLY A 65 19.08 -29.41 7.89
C GLY A 65 17.92 -28.50 8.30
N GLY A 66 18.17 -27.24 8.65
CA GLY A 66 17.15 -26.22 8.95
C GLY A 66 17.43 -24.85 8.32
N VAL A 67 18.48 -24.70 7.51
CA VAL A 67 18.87 -23.40 6.92
C VAL A 67 18.27 -23.26 5.52
N ARG A 68 17.45 -22.23 5.34
CA ARG A 68 16.87 -21.88 4.03
C ARG A 68 17.70 -20.76 3.39
N VAL A 69 18.19 -20.99 2.17
CA VAL A 69 18.83 -19.95 1.36
C VAL A 69 17.76 -19.26 0.52
N LEU A 70 17.50 -17.97 0.80
CA LEU A 70 16.47 -17.16 0.15
C LEU A 70 17.11 -16.15 -0.81
N THR A 71 16.59 -16.08 -2.04
CA THR A 71 17.11 -15.21 -3.10
C THR A 71 15.98 -14.56 -3.89
N GLY A 72 16.23 -13.38 -4.48
CA GLY A 72 15.19 -12.65 -5.22
C GLY A 72 13.95 -12.42 -4.36
N ASP A 73 12.77 -12.64 -4.93
CA ASP A 73 11.49 -12.45 -4.25
C ASP A 73 11.31 -13.35 -3.03
N ALA A 74 12.00 -14.50 -2.98
CA ALA A 74 11.92 -15.40 -1.83
C ALA A 74 12.53 -14.79 -0.55
N ARG A 75 13.29 -13.69 -0.65
CA ARG A 75 13.80 -12.95 0.51
C ARG A 75 12.68 -12.43 1.41
N ARG A 76 11.48 -12.17 0.86
CA ARG A 76 10.31 -11.74 1.66
C ARG A 76 9.93 -12.73 2.76
N TYR A 77 10.19 -14.02 2.55
CA TYR A 77 9.93 -15.07 3.53
C TYR A 77 10.91 -15.06 4.72
N ALA A 78 11.89 -14.16 4.72
CA ALA A 78 12.66 -13.85 5.92
C ALA A 78 11.82 -13.03 6.90
N ASP A 79 10.89 -12.19 6.44
CA ASP A 79 9.99 -11.48 7.36
C ASP A 79 9.02 -12.46 8.04
N ALA A 80 8.64 -12.14 9.28
CA ALA A 80 7.62 -12.88 10.02
C ALA A 80 6.24 -12.72 9.37
N ASP A 81 6.01 -11.62 8.65
CA ASP A 81 4.80 -11.35 7.89
C ASP A 81 5.16 -10.97 6.43
N PRO A 82 5.41 -11.97 5.58
CA PRO A 82 5.96 -11.77 4.23
C PRO A 82 4.98 -11.11 3.24
N ASP A 83 3.72 -10.94 3.64
CA ASP A 83 2.66 -10.38 2.81
C ASP A 83 2.27 -8.96 3.24
N ARG A 84 2.60 -8.54 4.48
CA ARG A 84 2.33 -7.20 5.03
C ARG A 84 2.68 -6.04 4.09
N ASP A 85 3.89 -6.08 3.52
CA ASP A 85 4.34 -5.02 2.62
C ASP A 85 3.52 -4.98 1.33
N SER A 86 3.18 -6.15 0.79
CA SER A 86 2.34 -6.25 -0.42
C SER A 86 0.90 -5.80 -0.18
N GLU A 87 0.35 -6.08 1.00
CA GLU A 87 -0.97 -5.60 1.43
C GLU A 87 -0.97 -4.09 1.60
N ALA A 88 0.06 -3.53 2.24
CA ALA A 88 0.22 -2.09 2.40
C ALA A 88 0.33 -1.37 1.05
N LEU A 89 1.14 -1.89 0.13
CA LEU A 89 1.25 -1.36 -1.23
C LEU A 89 -0.08 -1.46 -2.00
N THR A 90 -0.82 -2.55 -1.83
CA THR A 90 -2.14 -2.72 -2.45
C THR A 90 -3.13 -1.70 -1.90
N ALA A 91 -3.16 -1.49 -0.59
CA ALA A 91 -4.00 -0.48 0.04
C ALA A 91 -3.65 0.94 -0.42
N MET A 92 -2.35 1.26 -0.52
CA MET A 92 -1.89 2.55 -1.05
C MET A 92 -2.30 2.73 -2.51
N ASN A 93 -2.11 1.72 -3.36
CA ASN A 93 -2.51 1.77 -4.76
C ASN A 93 -4.02 1.95 -4.92
N ALA A 94 -4.84 1.30 -4.09
CA ALA A 94 -6.29 1.49 -4.10
C ALA A 94 -6.67 2.92 -3.70
N LEU A 95 -6.05 3.46 -2.65
CA LEU A 95 -6.31 4.83 -2.20
C LEU A 95 -5.88 5.86 -3.24
N PHE A 96 -4.65 5.80 -3.74
CA PHE A 96 -4.15 6.76 -4.73
C PHE A 96 -4.79 6.56 -6.10
N GLY A 97 -5.11 5.32 -6.49
CA GLY A 97 -5.80 5.04 -7.74
C GLY A 97 -7.21 5.62 -7.76
N THR A 98 -7.97 5.45 -6.68
CA THR A 98 -9.31 6.04 -6.56
C THR A 98 -9.25 7.57 -6.44
N ALA A 99 -8.37 8.11 -5.60
CA ALA A 99 -8.18 9.55 -5.47
C ALA A 99 -7.75 10.19 -6.80
N GLY A 100 -6.76 9.62 -7.48
CA GLY A 100 -6.31 10.08 -8.80
C GLY A 100 -7.41 10.00 -9.85
N GLY A 101 -8.20 8.93 -9.86
CA GLY A 101 -9.35 8.78 -10.75
C GLY A 101 -10.40 9.87 -10.53
N VAL A 102 -10.78 10.12 -9.27
CA VAL A 102 -11.75 11.18 -8.92
C VAL A 102 -11.20 12.56 -9.22
N SER A 103 -9.95 12.85 -8.85
CA SER A 103 -9.29 14.13 -9.14
C SER A 103 -9.19 14.39 -10.64
N GLY A 104 -8.81 13.38 -11.43
CA GLY A 104 -8.77 13.49 -12.89
C GLY A 104 -10.16 13.73 -13.48
N PHE A 105 -11.17 12.99 -13.03
CA PHE A 105 -12.56 13.21 -13.43
C PHE A 105 -13.01 14.64 -13.14
N VAL A 106 -12.85 15.11 -11.91
CA VAL A 106 -13.21 16.48 -11.50
C VAL A 106 -12.44 17.53 -12.32
N SER A 107 -11.14 17.31 -12.58
CA SER A 107 -10.32 18.21 -13.39
C SER A 107 -10.89 18.42 -14.79
N VAL A 108 -11.37 17.36 -15.46
CA VAL A 108 -12.03 17.47 -16.78
C VAL A 108 -13.26 18.37 -16.71
N PHE A 109 -14.11 18.23 -15.68
CA PHE A 109 -15.29 19.09 -15.51
C PHE A 109 -14.92 20.55 -15.26
N VAL A 110 -13.91 20.78 -14.42
CA VAL A 110 -13.42 22.14 -14.11
C VAL A 110 -12.92 22.80 -15.40
N VAL A 111 -12.02 22.14 -16.12
CA VAL A 111 -11.46 22.64 -17.38
C VAL A 111 -12.55 22.88 -18.43
N ALA A 112 -13.46 21.91 -18.61
CA ALA A 112 -14.57 22.05 -19.54
C ALA A 112 -15.50 23.23 -19.18
N SER A 113 -15.77 23.43 -17.89
CA SER A 113 -16.62 24.54 -17.42
C SER A 113 -15.95 25.89 -17.65
N THR A 114 -14.64 25.99 -17.42
CA THR A 114 -13.86 27.21 -17.69
C THR A 114 -13.86 27.56 -19.17
N PHE A 115 -13.61 26.59 -20.06
CA PHE A 115 -13.69 26.82 -21.51
C PHE A 115 -15.11 27.17 -21.96
N ALA A 116 -16.13 26.51 -21.42
CA ALA A 116 -17.52 26.80 -21.73
C ALA A 116 -17.87 28.26 -21.36
N PHE A 117 -17.38 28.75 -20.21
CA PHE A 117 -17.53 30.14 -19.79
C PHE A 117 -16.79 31.11 -20.72
N ALA A 118 -15.52 30.83 -21.06
CA ALA A 118 -14.72 31.66 -21.96
C ALA A 118 -15.36 31.78 -23.36
N VAL A 119 -15.84 30.65 -23.91
CA VAL A 119 -16.58 30.62 -25.18
C VAL A 119 -17.88 31.42 -25.07
N ALA A 120 -18.62 31.29 -23.96
CA ALA A 120 -19.86 32.03 -23.75
C ALA A 120 -19.64 33.56 -23.77
N GLN A 121 -18.54 34.05 -23.20
CA GLN A 121 -18.16 35.47 -23.24
C GLN A 121 -17.91 35.95 -24.68
N ARG A 122 -17.28 35.13 -25.53
CA ARG A 122 -16.93 35.47 -26.93
C ARG A 122 -18.02 35.13 -27.96
N ARG A 123 -19.19 34.63 -27.54
CA ARG A 123 -20.30 34.27 -28.45
C ARG A 123 -20.74 35.44 -29.35
N ARG A 124 -20.71 36.67 -28.84
CA ARG A 124 -21.06 37.86 -29.64
C ARG A 124 -20.04 38.12 -30.75
N GLU A 125 -18.75 37.98 -30.46
CA GLU A 125 -17.66 38.09 -31.45
C GLU A 125 -17.79 37.02 -32.53
N PHE A 126 -18.04 35.77 -32.13
CA PHE A 126 -18.29 34.66 -33.07
C PHE A 126 -19.53 34.91 -33.93
N GLY A 127 -20.57 35.56 -33.39
CA GLY A 127 -21.74 36.02 -34.13
C GLY A 127 -21.39 37.04 -35.22
N LEU A 128 -20.56 38.03 -34.90
CA LEU A 128 -20.09 39.04 -35.87
C LEU A 128 -19.24 38.40 -36.98
N LEU A 129 -18.33 37.50 -36.61
CA LEU A 129 -17.53 36.75 -37.59
C LEU A 129 -18.41 35.91 -38.52
N ARG A 130 -19.48 35.30 -38.00
CA ARG A 130 -20.47 34.58 -38.84
C ARG A 130 -21.22 35.51 -39.79
N THR A 131 -21.58 36.72 -39.36
CA THR A 131 -22.19 37.70 -40.27
C THR A 131 -21.21 38.17 -41.35
N ALA A 132 -19.91 38.14 -41.08
CA ALA A 132 -18.84 38.38 -42.04
C ALA A 132 -18.48 37.15 -42.91
N GLY A 133 -19.18 36.02 -42.76
CA GLY A 133 -18.99 34.82 -43.58
C GLY A 133 -18.15 33.70 -42.96
N ALA A 134 -17.72 33.81 -41.70
CA ALA A 134 -16.97 32.74 -41.03
C ALA A 134 -17.82 31.47 -40.83
N THR A 135 -17.24 30.31 -41.11
CA THR A 135 -17.90 29.01 -40.96
C THR A 135 -17.76 28.43 -39.53
N PRO A 136 -18.70 27.59 -39.06
CA PRO A 136 -18.60 26.95 -37.74
C PRO A 136 -17.32 26.14 -37.53
N GLY A 137 -16.80 25.52 -38.60
CA GLY A 137 -15.54 24.78 -38.58
C GLY A 137 -14.29 25.66 -38.46
N GLN A 138 -14.33 26.92 -38.92
CA GLN A 138 -13.27 27.89 -38.70
C GLN A 138 -13.28 28.39 -37.25
N ILE A 139 -14.46 28.68 -36.70
CA ILE A 139 -14.61 29.12 -35.30
C ILE A 139 -14.13 28.02 -34.34
N ARG A 140 -14.54 26.76 -34.57
CA ARG A 140 -14.09 25.64 -33.73
C ARG A 140 -12.58 25.41 -33.83
N ARG A 141 -11.98 25.57 -35.01
CA ARG A 141 -10.51 25.48 -35.18
C ARG A 141 -9.78 26.61 -34.46
N MET A 142 -10.28 27.83 -34.50
CA MET A 142 -9.68 28.95 -33.76
C MET A 142 -9.70 28.70 -32.25
N VAL A 143 -10.82 28.22 -31.70
CA VAL A 143 -10.92 27.89 -30.26
C VAL A 143 -10.00 26.73 -29.87
N VAL A 144 -9.92 25.68 -30.69
CA VAL A 144 -9.03 24.53 -30.41
C VAL A 144 -7.55 24.90 -30.56
N ALA A 145 -7.22 25.85 -31.44
CA ALA A 145 -5.85 26.33 -31.62
C ALA A 145 -5.39 27.31 -30.52
N GLU A 146 -6.32 27.84 -29.72
CA GLU A 146 -6.04 28.72 -28.58
C GLU A 146 -5.85 27.94 -27.26
N ALA A 147 -6.35 26.70 -27.21
CA ALA A 147 -6.16 25.76 -26.10
C ALA A 147 -4.78 25.09 -26.15
#